data_AF-A0A976HF56-F1
#
_entry.id   AF-A0A976HF56-F1
#
_cell.length_a   1.000
_cell.length_b   1.000
_cell.length_c   1.000
_cell.angle_alpha   90.00
_cell.angle_beta   90.00
_cell.angle_gamma   90.00
#
_symmetry.space_group_name_H-M   'P 1'
#
loop_
_entity.id
_entity.type
_entity.pdbx_description
1 polymer ?
#
loop_
_entity_poly.entity_id
_entity_poly.type
_entity_poly.pdbx_seq_one_letter_code
_entity_poly.pdbx_strand_id
1 'polypeptide(L)'
;MKKHFLFCALLLAASACKTDTSAPQPEFESYASIKSDDWKSKIGQQITVEGYLWQVSDNIYKIVNDSTYLGLNTILKDENYLLVQTAPSITAVNPFAKMPELNGARVKATGTLTMYQPKNVQGESLTYSVQLIGEKHLATVLLAAPPVALGGSKYEMATQNLANVLNLQTIKPLPANRTKFALLYSGGIDAMQAAPWYYNNIQTMYNLLLTQGYVKENIVVVYKEGYAELSVQTSTVPTFKNYPLIKVDFAATPSGFNSAIELLKIKMKAQKAPELFVMTTNHGGGVHAAEGKNYSGRYDANNDEPAGEVLFEGQKMDEVISYYNSSQLLTDDDFAVKINSLPFAVLKCLFLQCFSGGFIHDLKGPNRVLMSATSAGEYSWGGGSRDLDQFFYHFINPVVNGPKLATGNFYDLNKDGVLTLNEIFNGAVLAQDILGKAYPVYKTTPQYDDDGDGLPNAPTATGLGSKLTL
;
A
#
# COMPACT_ATOMS: atom_id res chain seq x y z
N MET A 1 9.36 46.69 -88.94
CA MET A 1 10.39 46.49 -87.89
C MET A 1 9.70 45.99 -86.62
N LYS A 2 10.43 45.20 -85.83
CA LYS A 2 9.95 44.12 -84.96
C LYS A 2 9.12 44.58 -83.73
N LYS A 3 8.18 43.71 -83.35
CA LYS A 3 7.44 43.59 -82.08
C LYS A 3 8.32 43.88 -80.86
N HIS A 4 7.76 44.36 -79.76
CA HIS A 4 7.94 43.81 -78.40
C HIS A 4 6.74 44.24 -77.53
N PHE A 5 6.02 43.23 -77.02
CA PHE A 5 5.02 43.32 -75.96
C PHE A 5 5.74 43.61 -74.64
N LEU A 6 5.24 44.56 -73.84
CA LEU A 6 5.66 44.70 -72.45
C LEU A 6 4.48 44.38 -71.53
N PHE A 7 4.62 43.27 -70.83
CA PHE A 7 3.72 42.74 -69.81
C PHE A 7 3.97 43.53 -68.51
N CYS A 8 2.99 44.29 -68.02
CA CYS A 8 3.04 44.83 -66.66
C CYS A 8 2.53 43.75 -65.69
N ALA A 9 3.47 43.08 -65.02
CA ALA A 9 3.17 42.18 -63.91
C ALA A 9 2.81 43.00 -62.66
N LEU A 10 1.61 42.80 -62.13
CA LEU A 10 1.18 43.25 -60.81
C LEU A 10 1.96 42.44 -59.76
N LEU A 11 2.86 43.09 -59.01
CA LEU A 11 3.44 42.50 -57.80
C LEU A 11 2.42 42.58 -56.67
N LEU A 12 1.76 41.46 -56.38
CA LEU A 12 1.06 41.23 -55.11
C LEU A 12 2.12 40.95 -54.03
N ALA A 13 2.32 41.92 -53.14
CA ALA A 13 3.08 41.71 -51.91
C ALA A 13 2.26 40.80 -50.98
N ALA A 14 2.56 39.50 -50.98
CA ALA A 14 2.06 38.59 -49.97
C ALA A 14 2.81 38.85 -48.65
N SER A 15 2.15 39.52 -47.71
CA SER A 15 2.56 39.55 -46.31
C SER A 15 2.48 38.12 -45.77
N ALA A 16 3.63 37.45 -45.68
CA ALA A 16 3.75 36.17 -45.00
C ALA A 16 3.54 36.39 -43.49
N CYS A 17 2.30 36.24 -43.03
CA CYS A 17 2.02 35.91 -41.63
C CYS A 17 2.69 34.57 -41.35
N LYS A 18 3.84 34.59 -40.65
CA LYS A 18 4.33 33.41 -39.95
C LYS A 18 3.29 33.06 -38.90
N THR A 19 2.43 32.10 -39.21
CA THR A 19 1.67 31.39 -38.19
C THR A 19 2.69 30.63 -37.35
N ASP A 20 2.98 31.17 -36.18
CA ASP A 20 3.76 30.50 -35.15
C ASP A 20 2.96 29.24 -34.74
N THR A 21 3.33 28.10 -35.30
CA THR A 21 2.73 26.80 -34.96
C THR A 21 3.39 26.16 -33.74
N SER A 22 4.03 26.97 -32.88
CA SER A 22 4.39 26.48 -31.55
C SER A 22 3.09 26.18 -30.80
N ALA A 23 2.81 24.89 -30.62
CA ALA A 23 1.81 24.46 -29.65
C ALA A 23 2.11 25.22 -28.34
N PRO A 24 1.10 25.77 -27.64
CA PRO A 24 1.32 26.46 -26.39
C PRO A 24 2.14 25.54 -25.49
N GLN A 25 3.34 26.00 -25.10
CA GLN A 25 4.13 25.28 -24.12
C GLN A 25 3.23 25.07 -22.92
N PRO A 26 3.14 23.84 -22.38
CA PRO A 26 2.29 23.61 -21.23
C PRO A 26 2.72 24.59 -20.13
N GLU A 27 1.74 25.22 -19.46
CA GLU A 27 2.00 26.14 -18.33
C GLU A 27 2.73 25.44 -17.16
N PHE A 28 2.89 24.11 -17.25
CA PHE A 28 3.41 23.20 -16.25
C PHE A 28 4.36 22.17 -16.88
N GLU A 29 5.40 21.79 -16.15
CA GLU A 29 6.29 20.71 -16.59
C GLU A 29 5.68 19.34 -16.25
N SER A 30 5.76 18.40 -17.19
CA SER A 30 5.39 17.01 -16.90
C SER A 30 6.40 16.36 -15.95
N TYR A 31 5.94 15.44 -15.11
CA TYR A 31 6.83 14.79 -14.15
C TYR A 31 7.91 13.97 -14.84
N ALA A 32 7.59 13.32 -15.97
CA ALA A 32 8.56 12.61 -16.79
C ALA A 32 9.67 13.54 -17.34
N SER A 33 9.33 14.80 -17.68
CA SER A 33 10.33 15.80 -18.08
C SER A 33 11.21 16.21 -16.89
N ILE A 34 10.62 16.45 -15.73
CA ILE A 34 11.36 16.86 -14.52
C ILE A 34 12.28 15.72 -14.07
N LYS A 35 11.78 14.49 -13.99
CA LYS A 35 12.48 13.26 -13.64
C LYS A 35 13.10 12.55 -14.85
N SER A 36 13.69 13.33 -15.77
CA SER A 36 14.48 12.76 -16.88
C SER A 36 15.79 12.15 -16.36
N ASP A 37 16.55 11.47 -17.23
CA ASP A 37 17.87 10.94 -16.85
C ASP A 37 18.86 12.03 -16.40
N ASP A 38 18.67 13.26 -16.88
CA ASP A 38 19.49 14.43 -16.54
C ASP A 38 18.82 15.35 -15.49
N TRP A 39 17.85 14.85 -14.71
CA TRP A 39 17.11 15.67 -13.74
C TRP A 39 18.01 16.43 -12.75
N LYS A 40 19.20 15.89 -12.44
CA LYS A 40 20.17 16.52 -11.54
C LYS A 40 20.71 17.85 -12.09
N SER A 41 20.80 18.03 -13.41
CA SER A 41 21.20 19.31 -14.02
C SER A 41 20.16 20.41 -13.82
N LYS A 42 18.92 20.02 -13.50
CA LYS A 42 17.79 20.92 -13.21
C LYS A 42 17.71 21.34 -11.74
N ILE A 43 18.54 20.79 -10.85
CA ILE A 43 18.55 21.19 -9.43
C ILE A 43 18.82 22.69 -9.32
N GLY A 44 18.04 23.38 -8.49
CA GLY A 44 18.07 24.84 -8.33
C GLY A 44 17.12 25.59 -9.27
N GLN A 45 16.56 24.94 -10.30
CA GLN A 45 15.56 25.56 -11.16
C GLN A 45 14.20 25.68 -10.45
N GLN A 46 13.43 26.70 -10.82
CA GLN A 46 12.05 26.84 -10.37
C GLN A 46 11.16 25.91 -11.18
N ILE A 47 10.43 25.03 -10.50
CA ILE A 47 9.50 24.07 -11.10
C ILE A 47 8.09 24.41 -10.66
N THR A 48 7.15 24.36 -11.60
CA THR A 48 5.71 24.37 -11.30
C THR A 48 5.08 23.07 -11.76
N VAL A 49 4.39 22.42 -10.83
CA VAL A 49 3.63 21.19 -11.06
C VAL A 49 2.20 21.33 -10.62
N GLU A 50 1.35 20.52 -11.22
CA GLU A 50 -0.05 20.37 -10.87
C GLU A 50 -0.38 18.90 -10.68
N GLY A 51 -1.27 18.59 -9.73
CA GLY A 51 -1.79 17.24 -9.52
C GLY A 51 -2.52 17.13 -8.18
N TYR A 52 -2.76 15.92 -7.72
CA TYR A 52 -3.42 15.67 -6.44
C TYR A 52 -2.39 15.55 -5.32
N LEU A 53 -2.53 16.37 -4.28
CA LEU A 53 -1.61 16.39 -3.14
C LEU A 53 -1.89 15.22 -2.21
N TRP A 54 -0.84 14.52 -1.79
CA TRP A 54 -0.91 13.43 -0.83
C TRP A 54 0.19 13.51 0.21
N GLN A 55 -0.15 13.55 1.50
CA GLN A 55 0.85 13.54 2.57
C GLN A 55 1.47 12.14 2.74
N VAL A 56 2.80 12.06 2.69
CA VAL A 56 3.53 10.79 2.90
C VAL A 56 4.30 10.77 4.21
N SER A 57 4.77 11.92 4.69
CA SER A 57 5.45 12.07 5.98
C SER A 57 5.29 13.50 6.51
N ASP A 58 5.89 13.79 7.66
CA ASP A 58 5.95 15.13 8.20
C ASP A 58 6.69 16.05 7.22
N ASN A 59 6.02 17.12 6.78
CA ASN A 59 6.54 18.12 5.83
C ASN A 59 6.88 17.60 4.42
N ILE A 60 6.53 16.35 4.09
CA ILE A 60 6.76 15.73 2.78
C ILE A 60 5.46 15.20 2.20
N TYR A 61 5.21 15.56 0.95
CA TYR A 61 4.01 15.20 0.21
C TYR A 61 4.41 14.69 -1.17
N LYS A 62 3.52 13.94 -1.81
CA LYS A 62 3.53 13.66 -3.24
C LYS A 62 2.49 14.54 -3.92
N ILE A 63 2.77 14.95 -5.13
CA ILE A 63 1.76 15.42 -6.07
C ILE A 63 1.69 14.37 -7.18
N VAL A 64 0.55 13.71 -7.29
CA VAL A 64 0.31 12.65 -8.29
C VAL A 64 -0.49 13.19 -9.47
N ASN A 65 -0.22 12.70 -10.67
CA ASN A 65 -0.84 13.21 -11.91
C ASN A 65 -2.29 12.73 -12.04
N ASP A 66 -2.60 11.56 -11.49
CA ASP A 66 -3.92 10.97 -11.45
C ASP A 66 -4.30 10.61 -10.01
N SER A 67 -5.52 11.00 -9.63
CA SER A 67 -6.12 10.64 -8.34
C SER A 67 -6.24 9.13 -8.13
N THR A 68 -6.28 8.32 -9.19
CA THR A 68 -6.32 6.86 -9.07
C THR A 68 -5.04 6.27 -8.49
N TYR A 69 -3.94 7.04 -8.41
CA TYR A 69 -2.71 6.60 -7.75
C TYR A 69 -2.69 6.90 -6.25
N LEU A 70 -3.68 7.64 -5.75
CA LEU A 70 -3.84 7.89 -4.31
C LEU A 70 -4.29 6.61 -3.63
N GLY A 71 -3.51 6.15 -2.64
CA GLY A 71 -3.79 4.89 -1.96
C GLY A 71 -3.28 3.64 -2.66
N LEU A 72 -2.59 3.75 -3.79
CA LEU A 72 -2.06 2.55 -4.46
C LEU A 72 -0.91 1.93 -3.65
N ASN A 73 -1.01 0.64 -3.32
CA ASN A 73 -0.02 -0.06 -2.50
C ASN A 73 1.16 -0.67 -3.28
N THR A 74 1.41 -0.25 -4.52
CA THR A 74 2.62 -0.66 -5.28
C THR A 74 3.62 0.48 -5.44
N ILE A 75 4.77 0.19 -6.03
CA ILE A 75 5.79 1.20 -6.37
C ILE A 75 5.22 2.09 -7.48
N LEU A 76 4.97 3.36 -7.15
CA LEU A 76 4.58 4.35 -8.15
C LEU A 76 5.75 4.66 -9.08
N LYS A 77 5.49 4.63 -10.38
CA LYS A 77 6.48 5.03 -11.39
C LYS A 77 6.76 6.52 -11.31
N ASP A 78 8.01 6.89 -11.59
CA ASP A 78 8.48 8.28 -11.52
C ASP A 78 7.67 9.27 -12.36
N GLU A 79 7.16 8.83 -13.51
CA GLU A 79 6.32 9.64 -14.40
C GLU A 79 4.96 10.03 -13.80
N ASN A 80 4.53 9.39 -12.71
CA ASN A 80 3.21 9.56 -12.11
C ASN A 80 3.20 10.42 -10.84
N TYR A 81 4.37 10.82 -10.33
CA TYR A 81 4.41 11.72 -9.18
C TYR A 81 5.69 12.56 -9.09
N LEU A 82 5.59 13.66 -8.35
CA LEU A 82 6.73 14.43 -7.87
C LEU A 82 6.59 14.64 -6.36
N LEU A 83 7.72 14.67 -5.64
CA LEU A 83 7.70 15.00 -4.23
C LEU A 83 7.70 16.50 -4.05
N VAL A 84 7.03 16.94 -2.99
CA VAL A 84 7.12 18.31 -2.53
C VAL A 84 7.43 18.32 -1.04
N GLN A 85 8.36 19.18 -0.65
CA GLN A 85 8.77 19.36 0.73
C GLN A 85 8.49 20.80 1.14
N THR A 86 7.91 21.00 2.32
CA THR A 86 7.72 22.35 2.84
C THR A 86 9.04 22.88 3.40
N ALA A 87 9.40 24.12 3.09
CA ALA A 87 10.55 24.76 3.72
C ALA A 87 10.40 24.82 5.25
N PRO A 88 11.50 24.67 6.02
CA PRO A 88 11.46 24.87 7.46
C PRO A 88 10.86 26.23 7.82
N SER A 89 9.84 26.25 8.68
CA SER A 89 9.26 27.53 9.14
C SER A 89 10.21 28.20 10.11
N ILE A 90 10.80 29.32 9.69
CA ILE A 90 11.59 30.22 10.55
C ILE A 90 10.74 31.30 11.22
N THR A 91 9.44 31.32 10.92
CA THR A 91 8.47 32.30 11.44
C THR A 91 7.59 31.71 12.54
N ALA A 92 7.09 32.56 13.43
CA ALA A 92 6.16 32.18 14.51
C ALA A 92 4.84 31.60 14.00
N VAL A 93 4.45 31.94 12.77
CA VAL A 93 3.31 31.33 12.06
C VAL A 93 3.88 30.46 10.95
N ASN A 94 3.62 29.15 11.00
CA ASN A 94 3.98 28.22 9.94
C ASN A 94 2.99 28.39 8.76
N PRO A 95 3.41 28.93 7.60
CA PRO A 95 2.51 29.10 6.46
C PRO A 95 1.97 27.77 5.94
N PHE A 96 2.67 26.66 6.20
CA PHE A 96 2.28 25.31 5.80
C PHE A 96 1.41 24.59 6.82
N ALA A 97 0.99 25.23 7.92
CA ALA A 97 0.19 24.59 8.97
C ALA A 97 -1.13 23.96 8.45
N LYS A 98 -1.67 24.47 7.35
CA LYS A 98 -2.89 23.97 6.70
C LYS A 98 -2.64 23.01 5.53
N MET A 99 -1.39 22.65 5.23
CA MET A 99 -1.08 21.68 4.17
C MET A 99 -1.84 20.36 4.34
N PRO A 100 -2.00 19.78 5.55
CA PRO A 100 -2.78 18.55 5.71
C PRO A 100 -4.25 18.69 5.30
N GLU A 101 -4.83 19.90 5.39
CA GLU A 101 -6.20 20.16 4.94
C GLU A 101 -6.33 20.06 3.41
N LEU A 102 -5.22 20.13 2.67
CA LEU A 102 -5.18 20.02 1.20
C LEU A 102 -4.99 18.58 0.70
N ASN A 103 -4.92 17.58 1.60
CA ASN A 103 -4.80 16.19 1.21
C ASN A 103 -5.95 15.77 0.28
N GLY A 104 -5.63 15.08 -0.83
CA GLY A 104 -6.56 14.71 -1.89
C GLY A 104 -7.04 15.87 -2.78
N ALA A 105 -6.72 17.13 -2.45
CA ALA A 105 -7.06 18.26 -3.30
C ALA A 105 -6.17 18.30 -4.55
N ARG A 106 -6.75 18.69 -5.68
CA ARG A 106 -5.96 19.08 -6.85
C ARG A 106 -5.35 20.45 -6.61
N VAL A 107 -4.02 20.53 -6.72
CA VAL A 107 -3.23 21.71 -6.38
C VAL A 107 -2.24 22.07 -7.48
N LYS A 108 -1.89 23.35 -7.54
CA LYS A 108 -0.73 23.88 -8.27
C LYS A 108 0.34 24.27 -7.25
N ALA A 109 1.54 23.74 -7.41
CA ALA A 109 2.66 23.99 -6.52
C ALA A 109 3.87 24.49 -7.31
N THR A 110 4.51 25.54 -6.80
CA THR A 110 5.74 26.10 -7.36
C THR A 110 6.82 26.12 -6.30
N GLY A 111 8.04 25.73 -6.67
CA GLY A 111 9.19 25.76 -5.77
C GLY A 111 10.49 25.48 -6.49
N THR A 112 11.55 25.24 -5.74
CA THR A 112 12.88 24.96 -6.30
C THR A 112 13.13 23.46 -6.33
N LEU A 113 13.56 22.92 -7.47
CA LEU A 113 13.96 21.52 -7.56
C LEU A 113 15.21 21.26 -6.70
N THR A 114 15.12 20.24 -5.86
CA THR A 114 16.18 19.75 -4.99
C THR A 114 16.18 18.22 -5.01
N MET A 115 17.14 17.63 -4.30
CA MET A 115 17.22 16.20 -4.03
C MET A 115 16.88 15.96 -2.57
N TYR A 116 15.86 15.17 -2.31
CA TYR A 116 15.57 14.74 -0.95
C TYR A 116 16.67 13.82 -0.42
N GLN A 117 17.02 13.99 0.85
CA GLN A 117 18.08 13.25 1.54
C GLN A 117 17.44 12.54 2.73
N PRO A 118 16.85 11.34 2.52
CA PRO A 118 16.18 10.61 3.58
C PRO A 118 17.18 10.22 4.67
N LYS A 119 16.80 10.39 5.93
CA LYS A 119 17.61 10.01 7.10
C LYS A 119 16.78 9.29 8.14
N ASN A 120 17.39 8.33 8.85
CA ASN A 120 16.75 7.68 9.99
C ASN A 120 16.76 8.58 11.24
N VAL A 121 16.16 8.07 12.31
CA VAL A 121 16.10 8.77 13.61
C VAL A 121 17.49 8.99 14.24
N GLN A 122 18.51 8.25 13.80
CA GLN A 122 19.91 8.43 14.17
C GLN A 122 20.68 9.38 13.23
N GLY A 123 20.06 9.87 12.15
CA GLY A 123 20.64 10.79 11.17
C GLY A 123 21.43 10.12 10.03
N GLU A 124 21.39 8.79 9.93
CA GLU A 124 22.06 8.01 8.89
C GLU A 124 21.25 8.04 7.58
N SER A 125 21.95 8.03 6.43
CA SER A 125 21.32 8.09 5.10
C SER A 125 20.48 6.85 4.81
N LEU A 126 19.23 7.04 4.39
CA LEU A 126 18.30 5.99 4.00
C LEU A 126 18.13 5.93 2.47
N THR A 127 19.22 5.69 1.75
CA THR A 127 19.23 5.73 0.27
C THR A 127 19.43 4.34 -0.35
N TYR A 128 19.24 3.25 0.38
CA TYR A 128 19.39 1.91 -0.19
C TYR A 128 18.23 1.57 -1.13
N SER A 129 17.03 2.12 -0.89
CA SER A 129 15.88 2.01 -1.80
C SER A 129 16.17 2.57 -3.21
N VAL A 130 17.11 3.52 -3.35
CA VAL A 130 17.56 4.05 -4.64
C VAL A 130 18.02 2.96 -5.60
N GLN A 131 18.65 1.90 -5.10
CA GLN A 131 19.10 0.80 -5.96
C GLN A 131 17.93 -0.02 -6.52
N LEU A 132 16.76 0.03 -5.86
CA LEU A 132 15.55 -0.67 -6.27
C LEU A 132 14.70 0.19 -7.21
N ILE A 133 14.47 1.46 -6.87
CA ILE A 133 13.50 2.33 -7.56
C ILE A 133 14.14 3.50 -8.33
N GLY A 134 15.47 3.59 -8.34
CA GLY A 134 16.24 4.59 -9.08
C GLY A 134 16.30 5.96 -8.41
N GLU A 135 17.37 6.73 -8.62
CA GLU A 135 17.59 8.04 -7.93
C GLU A 135 16.54 9.11 -8.26
N LYS A 136 15.84 8.99 -9.38
CA LYS A 136 14.79 9.93 -9.81
C LYS A 136 13.66 10.05 -8.80
N HIS A 137 13.41 8.99 -8.02
CA HIS A 137 12.43 9.02 -6.95
C HIS A 137 12.75 10.07 -5.88
N LEU A 138 13.99 10.54 -5.75
CA LEU A 138 14.41 11.58 -4.79
C LEU A 138 14.17 13.01 -5.28
N ALA A 139 13.81 13.21 -6.55
CA ALA A 139 13.54 14.53 -7.11
C ALA A 139 12.37 15.19 -6.38
N THR A 140 12.64 16.34 -5.76
CA THR A 140 11.71 17.00 -4.83
C THR A 140 11.65 18.49 -5.09
N VAL A 141 10.46 19.07 -5.04
CA VAL A 141 10.28 20.52 -5.10
C VAL A 141 10.18 21.08 -3.69
N LEU A 142 11.15 21.91 -3.31
CA LEU A 142 11.13 22.66 -2.05
C LEU A 142 10.21 23.87 -2.19
N LEU A 143 9.09 23.84 -1.46
CA LEU A 143 8.07 24.88 -1.50
C LEU A 143 8.46 26.06 -0.59
N ALA A 144 8.41 27.26 -1.15
CA ALA A 144 8.56 28.52 -0.41
C ALA A 144 7.22 29.11 0.06
N ALA A 145 6.11 28.64 -0.51
CA ALA A 145 4.74 29.02 -0.15
C ALA A 145 3.81 27.80 -0.28
N PRO A 146 2.66 27.79 0.44
CA PRO A 146 1.67 26.74 0.27
C PRO A 146 1.16 26.65 -1.18
N PRO A 147 0.84 25.45 -1.67
CA PRO A 147 0.29 25.26 -3.00
C PRO A 147 -1.14 25.83 -3.07
N VAL A 148 -1.56 26.18 -4.28
CA VAL A 148 -2.88 26.76 -4.55
C VAL A 148 -3.83 25.64 -4.95
N ALA A 149 -4.95 25.49 -4.22
CA ALA A 149 -6.02 24.56 -4.61
C ALA A 149 -6.72 25.07 -5.87
N LEU A 150 -6.92 24.20 -6.86
CA LEU A 150 -7.39 24.60 -8.20
C LEU A 150 -8.92 24.56 -8.39
N GLY A 151 -9.69 24.44 -7.30
CA GLY A 151 -11.13 24.22 -7.37
C GLY A 151 -11.48 22.80 -7.85
N GLY A 152 -12.70 22.35 -7.56
CA GLY A 152 -13.15 20.97 -7.79
C GLY A 152 -13.25 20.15 -6.51
N SER A 153 -13.92 18.99 -6.61
CA SER A 153 -14.04 18.05 -5.49
C SER A 153 -12.65 17.56 -5.10
N LYS A 154 -12.36 17.53 -3.79
CA LYS A 154 -11.20 16.77 -3.31
C LYS A 154 -11.42 15.31 -3.66
N TYR A 155 -10.34 14.63 -4.04
CA TYR A 155 -10.38 13.19 -4.02
C TYR A 155 -10.45 12.75 -2.57
N GLU A 156 -11.64 12.36 -2.16
CA GLU A 156 -11.83 11.59 -0.94
C GLU A 156 -11.81 10.14 -1.39
N MET A 157 -10.85 9.36 -0.87
CA MET A 157 -11.00 7.91 -0.96
C MET A 157 -12.35 7.55 -0.39
N ALA A 158 -12.98 6.52 -0.95
CA ALA A 158 -14.33 6.10 -0.56
C ALA A 158 -14.37 5.76 0.94
N THR A 159 -14.62 6.80 1.76
CA THR A 159 -14.87 6.66 3.17
C THR A 159 -16.34 6.29 3.25
N GLN A 160 -16.62 5.00 3.46
CA GLN A 160 -17.94 4.69 3.95
C GLN A 160 -18.05 5.38 5.30
N ASN A 161 -19.07 6.23 5.42
CA ASN A 161 -19.44 6.93 6.64
C ASN A 161 -20.02 5.93 7.66
N LEU A 162 -19.27 4.87 7.94
CA LEU A 162 -19.51 3.91 9.00
C LEU A 162 -19.01 4.60 10.27
N ALA A 163 -19.81 5.53 10.78
CA ALA A 163 -19.56 6.40 11.94
C ALA A 163 -19.37 5.64 13.27
N ASN A 164 -19.19 4.32 13.25
CA ASN A 164 -18.97 3.52 14.44
C ASN A 164 -17.47 3.50 14.76
N VAL A 165 -17.07 4.16 15.85
CA VAL A 165 -15.78 3.93 16.51
C VAL A 165 -15.51 2.43 16.51
N LEU A 166 -14.28 2.03 16.16
CA LEU A 166 -13.81 0.65 16.19
C LEU A 166 -13.91 0.16 17.64
N ASN A 167 -15.12 -0.26 18.04
CA ASN A 167 -15.43 -0.72 19.38
C ASN A 167 -15.06 -2.18 19.42
N LEU A 168 -13.80 -2.47 19.76
CA LEU A 168 -13.28 -3.84 19.87
C LEU A 168 -14.07 -4.61 20.92
N GLN A 169 -15.26 -5.08 20.55
CA GLN A 169 -16.06 -5.95 21.39
C GLN A 169 -15.34 -7.27 21.49
N THR A 170 -15.31 -7.83 22.70
CA THR A 170 -14.72 -9.12 22.94
C THR A 170 -15.58 -10.17 22.26
N ILE A 171 -15.16 -10.68 21.11
CA ILE A 171 -15.74 -11.90 20.56
C ILE A 171 -15.34 -13.03 21.49
N LYS A 172 -16.31 -13.87 21.87
CA LYS A 172 -16.00 -15.08 22.64
C LYS A 172 -15.10 -15.95 21.77
N PRO A 173 -13.82 -16.14 22.13
CA PRO A 173 -12.97 -17.05 21.38
C PRO A 173 -13.58 -18.45 21.46
N LEU A 174 -13.47 -19.24 20.39
CA LEU A 174 -13.60 -20.68 20.55
C LEU A 174 -12.55 -21.12 21.58
N PRO A 175 -12.90 -21.94 22.57
CA PRO A 175 -11.93 -22.45 23.53
C PRO A 175 -10.92 -23.32 22.77
N ALA A 176 -9.76 -22.74 22.44
CA ALA A 176 -8.66 -23.45 21.83
C ALA A 176 -7.68 -23.87 22.92
N ASN A 177 -7.36 -25.16 22.97
CA ASN A 177 -6.27 -25.70 23.80
C ASN A 177 -4.87 -25.37 23.22
N ARG A 178 -4.78 -24.36 22.34
CA ARG A 178 -3.58 -24.03 21.56
C ARG A 178 -3.02 -22.68 22.00
N THR A 179 -1.70 -22.61 22.14
CA THR A 179 -1.01 -21.34 22.38
C THR A 179 -0.98 -20.55 21.07
N LYS A 180 -1.56 -19.34 21.07
CA LYS A 180 -1.62 -18.46 19.90
C LYS A 180 -0.36 -17.59 19.78
N PHE A 181 0.16 -17.47 18.56
CA PHE A 181 1.31 -16.65 18.15
C PHE A 181 0.96 -15.84 16.92
N ALA A 182 1.54 -14.65 16.80
CA ALA A 182 1.36 -13.83 15.61
C ALA A 182 2.67 -13.22 15.11
N LEU A 183 2.74 -13.05 13.80
CA LEU A 183 3.74 -12.26 13.09
C LEU A 183 3.03 -11.15 12.31
N LEU A 184 3.27 -9.90 12.67
CA LEU A 184 2.77 -8.74 11.94
C LEU A 184 3.94 -8.06 11.22
N TYR A 185 3.92 -8.05 9.89
CA TYR A 185 5.02 -7.55 9.06
C TYR A 185 4.59 -6.37 8.19
N SER A 186 5.38 -5.30 8.22
CA SER A 186 5.30 -4.20 7.26
C SER A 186 6.67 -3.54 7.10
N GLY A 187 7.37 -3.85 6.02
CA GLY A 187 8.60 -3.15 5.65
C GLY A 187 8.31 -1.79 5.07
N GLY A 188 7.93 -1.77 3.80
CA GLY A 188 7.71 -0.54 3.02
C GLY A 188 9.01 0.05 2.51
N ILE A 189 9.05 0.52 1.27
CA ILE A 189 10.31 0.76 0.55
C ILE A 189 11.20 1.79 1.25
N ASP A 190 10.64 2.92 1.65
CA ASP A 190 11.28 3.99 2.41
C ASP A 190 10.22 4.91 3.05
N ALA A 191 10.66 5.97 3.73
CA ALA A 191 9.77 6.93 4.42
C ALA A 191 8.80 7.67 3.49
N MET A 192 9.03 7.69 2.18
CA MET A 192 8.24 8.44 1.21
C MET A 192 7.23 7.54 0.51
N GLN A 193 7.51 6.25 0.45
CA GLN A 193 6.61 5.24 -0.09
C GLN A 193 5.73 4.64 1.03
N ALA A 194 6.25 4.42 2.23
CA ALA A 194 5.53 3.81 3.35
C ALA A 194 4.59 4.82 4.05
N ALA A 195 3.37 4.94 3.54
CA ALA A 195 2.31 5.80 4.10
C ALA A 195 1.91 5.43 5.55
N PRO A 196 1.41 6.38 6.35
CA PRO A 196 1.07 6.16 7.76
C PRO A 196 0.00 5.08 8.02
N TRP A 197 -0.93 4.84 7.08
CA TRP A 197 -1.98 3.83 7.26
C TRP A 197 -1.45 2.41 7.44
N TYR A 198 -0.24 2.10 6.96
CA TYR A 198 0.36 0.79 7.16
C TYR A 198 0.67 0.53 8.65
N TYR A 199 1.05 1.58 9.40
CA TYR A 199 1.17 1.47 10.85
C TYR A 199 -0.20 1.25 11.51
N ASN A 200 -1.24 1.95 11.03
CA ASN A 200 -2.60 1.78 11.53
C ASN A 200 -3.11 0.34 11.35
N ASN A 201 -2.78 -0.31 10.23
CA ASN A 201 -3.10 -1.72 10.01
C ASN A 201 -2.45 -2.61 11.08
N ILE A 202 -1.14 -2.44 11.31
CA ILE A 202 -0.38 -3.20 12.32
C ILE A 202 -0.95 -2.96 13.72
N GLN A 203 -1.17 -1.70 14.11
CA GLN A 203 -1.69 -1.35 15.42
C GLN A 203 -3.11 -1.87 15.63
N THR A 204 -3.96 -1.78 14.62
CA THR A 204 -5.34 -2.26 14.69
C THR A 204 -5.39 -3.78 14.82
N MET A 205 -4.64 -4.51 13.99
CA MET A 205 -4.58 -5.97 14.08
C MET A 205 -3.94 -6.42 15.40
N TYR A 206 -2.87 -5.78 15.87
CA TYR A 206 -2.25 -6.08 17.16
C TYR A 206 -3.27 -6.02 18.30
N ASN A 207 -4.02 -4.91 18.40
CA ASN A 207 -5.02 -4.73 19.45
C ASN A 207 -6.21 -5.69 19.27
N LEU A 208 -6.61 -5.98 18.03
CA LEU A 208 -7.64 -6.96 17.74
C LEU A 208 -7.22 -8.35 18.22
N LEU A 209 -6.01 -8.81 17.91
CA LEU A 209 -5.49 -10.10 18.35
C LEU A 209 -5.47 -10.23 19.88
N LEU A 210 -5.12 -9.16 20.61
CA LEU A 210 -5.23 -9.17 22.08
C LEU A 210 -6.66 -9.46 22.55
N THR A 211 -7.67 -8.90 21.90
CA THR A 211 -9.08 -9.19 22.21
C THR A 211 -9.50 -10.62 21.86
N GLN A 212 -8.79 -11.26 20.93
CA GLN A 212 -9.01 -12.66 20.51
C GLN A 212 -8.21 -13.68 21.35
N GLY A 213 -7.61 -13.24 22.46
CA GLY A 213 -6.90 -14.10 23.40
C GLY A 213 -5.42 -14.33 23.08
N TYR A 214 -4.84 -13.57 22.15
CA TYR A 214 -3.39 -13.55 21.99
C TYR A 214 -2.76 -12.80 23.18
N VAL A 215 -1.61 -13.26 23.65
CA VAL A 215 -0.82 -12.56 24.67
C VAL A 215 0.24 -11.70 23.99
N LYS A 216 0.52 -10.51 24.56
CA LYS A 216 1.44 -9.54 23.96
C LYS A 216 2.82 -10.13 23.67
N GLU A 217 3.30 -11.05 24.50
CA GLU A 217 4.61 -11.69 24.37
C GLU A 217 4.70 -12.63 23.16
N ASN A 218 3.57 -13.05 22.61
CA ASN A 218 3.50 -13.98 21.48
C ASN A 218 3.15 -13.29 20.16
N ILE A 219 2.94 -11.97 20.17
CA ILE A 219 2.77 -11.18 18.95
C ILE A 219 4.12 -10.51 18.65
N VAL A 220 4.75 -10.92 17.54
CA VAL A 220 6.01 -10.36 17.06
C VAL A 220 5.72 -9.37 15.94
N VAL A 221 6.17 -8.13 16.11
CA VAL A 221 5.97 -7.04 15.14
C VAL A 221 7.28 -6.69 14.46
N VAL A 222 7.29 -6.79 13.13
CA VAL A 222 8.41 -6.42 12.26
C VAL A 222 7.98 -5.22 11.42
N TYR A 223 8.53 -4.03 11.71
CA TYR A 223 8.01 -2.80 11.13
C TYR A 223 9.10 -1.77 10.83
N LYS A 224 9.15 -1.27 9.59
CA LYS A 224 10.07 -0.21 9.10
C LYS A 224 11.46 -0.29 9.74
N GLU A 225 11.83 0.71 10.54
CA GLU A 225 13.14 0.86 11.19
C GLU A 225 13.23 0.17 12.56
N GLY A 226 12.18 -0.52 12.99
CA GLY A 226 12.10 -1.18 14.29
C GLY A 226 11.50 -0.32 15.39
N TYR A 227 10.80 0.76 15.03
CA TYR A 227 10.19 1.70 15.96
C TYR A 227 8.72 1.92 15.66
N ALA A 228 7.94 2.16 16.72
CA ALA A 228 6.55 2.58 16.60
C ALA A 228 6.45 4.03 16.08
N GLU A 229 5.44 4.33 15.26
CA GLU A 229 5.22 5.70 14.80
C GLU A 229 4.55 6.54 15.90
N LEU A 230 5.21 7.62 16.33
CA LEU A 230 4.72 8.53 17.39
C LEU A 230 3.77 9.62 16.86
N SER A 231 3.82 9.88 15.54
CA SER A 231 3.03 10.89 14.85
C SER A 231 2.12 10.24 13.80
N VAL A 232 1.21 9.38 14.23
CA VAL A 232 0.05 9.04 13.39
C VAL A 232 -0.90 10.23 13.36
N GLN A 233 -0.50 11.32 12.70
CA GLN A 233 -1.43 12.37 12.31
C GLN A 233 -1.93 12.02 10.92
N THR A 234 -2.95 11.17 10.83
CA THR A 234 -3.76 11.14 9.62
C THR A 234 -4.81 12.24 9.74
N SER A 235 -4.77 13.16 8.79
CA SER A 235 -5.75 14.22 8.65
C SER A 235 -7.12 13.59 8.34
N THR A 236 -8.15 14.04 9.06
CA THR A 236 -9.61 13.90 8.83
C THR A 236 -10.41 12.94 9.73
N VAL A 237 -9.83 11.91 10.36
CA VAL A 237 -10.59 11.04 11.27
C VAL A 237 -9.98 11.00 12.68
N PRO A 238 -10.57 11.68 13.69
CA PRO A 238 -10.04 11.76 15.05
C PRO A 238 -9.88 10.43 15.81
N THR A 239 -10.28 9.29 15.24
CA THR A 239 -10.66 8.10 16.01
C THR A 239 -9.52 7.16 16.40
N PHE A 240 -8.32 7.27 15.83
CA PHE A 240 -7.19 6.37 16.17
C PHE A 240 -6.24 6.91 17.24
N LYS A 241 -6.46 8.15 17.70
CA LYS A 241 -5.62 8.85 18.68
C LYS A 241 -5.52 8.16 20.06
N ASN A 242 -6.19 7.02 20.26
CA ASN A 242 -6.35 6.37 21.56
C ASN A 242 -5.81 4.94 21.63
N TYR A 243 -5.24 4.36 20.57
CA TYR A 243 -4.59 3.06 20.74
C TYR A 243 -3.27 3.23 21.51
N PRO A 244 -3.00 2.38 22.52
CA PRO A 244 -1.71 2.40 23.18
C PRO A 244 -0.62 2.14 22.15
N LEU A 245 0.53 2.78 22.34
CA LEU A 245 1.71 2.53 21.53
C LEU A 245 2.07 1.04 21.64
N ILE A 246 2.15 0.36 20.50
CA ILE A 246 2.49 -1.05 20.45
C ILE A 246 4.01 -1.23 20.41
N LYS A 247 4.48 -2.37 20.90
CA LYS A 247 5.88 -2.73 20.79
C LYS A 247 6.18 -3.15 19.33
N VAL A 248 7.20 -2.54 18.74
CA VAL A 248 7.86 -3.08 17.54
C VAL A 248 9.08 -3.89 18.00
N ASP A 249 9.17 -5.15 17.59
CA ASP A 249 10.23 -6.06 18.04
C ASP A 249 11.48 -5.97 17.18
N PHE A 250 11.31 -5.84 15.86
CA PHE A 250 12.41 -5.82 14.91
C PHE A 250 12.19 -4.82 13.79
N ALA A 251 13.30 -4.30 13.25
CA ALA A 251 13.30 -3.59 11.98
C ALA A 251 12.93 -4.55 10.84
N ALA A 252 12.24 -4.04 9.83
CA ALA A 252 11.86 -4.80 8.64
C ALA A 252 12.99 -4.86 7.61
N THR A 253 14.15 -5.32 8.06
CA THR A 253 15.33 -5.61 7.23
C THR A 253 15.49 -7.12 7.09
N PRO A 254 16.37 -7.62 6.19
CA PRO A 254 16.65 -9.05 6.09
C PRO A 254 17.07 -9.67 7.44
N SER A 255 17.92 -8.99 8.21
CA SER A 255 18.37 -9.46 9.52
C SER A 255 17.27 -9.39 10.58
N GLY A 256 16.45 -8.35 10.57
CA GLY A 256 15.34 -8.20 11.52
C GLY A 256 14.23 -9.22 11.28
N PHE A 257 13.87 -9.48 10.02
CA PHE A 257 12.92 -10.54 9.69
C PHE A 257 13.44 -11.92 10.08
N ASN A 258 14.71 -12.24 9.78
CA ASN A 258 15.32 -13.50 10.24
C ASN A 258 15.31 -13.63 11.77
N SER A 259 15.57 -12.54 12.49
CA SER A 259 15.53 -12.52 13.95
C SER A 259 14.12 -12.76 14.51
N ALA A 260 13.08 -12.24 13.83
CA ALA A 260 11.69 -12.50 14.16
C ALA A 260 11.31 -13.97 13.97
N ILE A 261 11.73 -14.58 12.86
CA ILE A 261 11.52 -16.00 12.58
C ILE A 261 12.19 -16.87 13.64
N GLU A 262 13.45 -16.59 13.99
CA GLU A 262 14.16 -17.35 15.03
C GLU A 262 13.51 -17.17 16.41
N LEU A 263 13.06 -15.97 16.77
CA LEU A 263 12.33 -15.73 18.03
C LEU A 263 11.03 -16.55 18.10
N LEU A 264 10.23 -16.54 17.04
CA LEU A 264 8.98 -17.31 16.96
C LEU A 264 9.28 -18.81 17.03
N LYS A 265 10.29 -19.28 16.29
CA LYS A 265 10.72 -20.69 16.30
C LYS A 265 11.08 -21.17 17.70
N ILE A 266 11.85 -20.39 18.45
CA ILE A 266 12.21 -20.68 19.85
C ILE A 266 10.97 -20.72 20.73
N LYS A 267 10.11 -19.70 20.66
CA LYS A 267 8.91 -19.60 21.50
C LYS A 267 7.92 -20.72 21.25
N MET A 268 7.67 -21.05 19.98
CA MET A 268 6.70 -22.05 19.56
C MET A 268 7.17 -23.48 19.84
N LYS A 269 8.47 -23.77 19.73
CA LYS A 269 9.03 -25.11 20.01
C LYS A 269 8.70 -25.63 21.41
N ALA A 270 8.52 -24.73 22.37
CA ALA A 270 8.16 -25.06 23.75
C ALA A 270 6.65 -25.30 23.95
N GLN A 271 5.81 -25.08 22.94
CA GLN A 271 4.36 -25.11 23.06
C GLN A 271 3.76 -26.35 22.40
N LYS A 272 2.66 -26.84 22.99
CA LYS A 272 1.90 -27.93 22.40
C LYS A 272 0.93 -27.36 21.35
N ALA A 273 1.12 -27.80 20.09
CA ALA A 273 0.25 -27.45 18.96
C ALA A 273 0.00 -25.94 18.80
N PRO A 274 1.04 -25.11 18.63
CA PRO A 274 0.87 -23.66 18.55
C PRO A 274 0.12 -23.26 17.28
N GLU A 275 -0.66 -22.20 17.38
CA GLU A 275 -1.38 -21.59 16.27
C GLU A 275 -0.67 -20.31 15.86
N LEU A 276 -0.38 -20.15 14.58
CA LEU A 276 0.31 -18.99 14.04
C LEU A 276 -0.62 -18.17 13.15
N PHE A 277 -0.76 -16.88 13.45
CA PHE A 277 -1.36 -15.89 12.57
C PHE A 277 -0.27 -15.03 11.94
N VAL A 278 -0.33 -14.82 10.63
CA VAL A 278 0.61 -13.97 9.91
C VAL A 278 -0.18 -12.90 9.15
N MET A 279 0.20 -11.64 9.32
CA MET A 279 -0.31 -10.55 8.50
C MET A 279 0.83 -9.79 7.86
N THR A 280 0.73 -9.56 6.55
CA THR A 280 1.60 -8.63 5.83
C THR A 280 0.77 -7.48 5.30
N THR A 281 1.34 -6.28 5.34
CA THR A 281 0.81 -5.05 4.73
C THR A 281 1.99 -4.26 4.18
N ASN A 282 1.73 -3.10 3.58
CA ASN A 282 2.69 -2.29 2.84
C ASN A 282 2.91 -2.75 1.39
N HIS A 283 3.98 -2.29 0.76
CA HIS A 283 4.21 -2.47 -0.66
C HIS A 283 4.56 -3.91 -1.06
N GLY A 284 3.86 -4.37 -2.11
CA GLY A 284 4.15 -5.61 -2.82
C GLY A 284 4.44 -5.38 -4.30
N GLY A 285 5.08 -6.36 -4.91
CA GLY A 285 5.45 -6.37 -6.33
C GLY A 285 5.08 -7.70 -7.00
N GLY A 286 4.84 -7.63 -8.30
CA GLY A 286 4.29 -8.73 -9.13
C GLY A 286 3.92 -8.20 -10.51
N VAL A 287 3.16 -8.98 -11.29
CA VAL A 287 2.74 -8.59 -12.63
C VAL A 287 1.28 -8.13 -12.63
N HIS A 288 1.02 -6.90 -13.06
CA HIS A 288 -0.35 -6.43 -13.18
C HIS A 288 -1.00 -6.96 -14.45
N ALA A 289 -1.96 -7.89 -14.30
CA ALA A 289 -2.57 -8.63 -15.40
C ALA A 289 -3.22 -7.72 -16.46
N ALA A 290 -3.96 -6.70 -16.01
CA ALA A 290 -4.66 -5.80 -16.93
C ALA A 290 -3.72 -4.82 -17.66
N GLU A 291 -2.55 -4.51 -17.07
CA GLU A 291 -1.56 -3.64 -17.71
C GLU A 291 -0.47 -4.40 -18.47
N GLY A 292 -0.28 -5.70 -18.21
CA GLY A 292 0.83 -6.48 -18.74
C GLY A 292 2.20 -5.96 -18.32
N LYS A 293 2.30 -5.38 -17.11
CA LYS A 293 3.53 -4.73 -16.61
C LYS A 293 3.99 -5.36 -15.32
N ASN A 294 5.31 -5.57 -15.21
CA ASN A 294 5.97 -5.94 -13.97
C ASN A 294 6.18 -4.71 -13.06
N TYR A 295 5.72 -4.82 -11.82
CA TYR A 295 5.91 -3.86 -10.73
C TYR A 295 6.83 -4.45 -9.66
N SER A 296 8.04 -4.82 -10.06
CA SER A 296 9.10 -5.36 -9.19
C SER A 296 8.95 -6.81 -8.71
N GLY A 297 8.06 -7.60 -9.35
CA GLY A 297 8.11 -9.06 -9.27
C GLY A 297 9.44 -9.60 -9.82
N ARG A 298 9.84 -10.78 -9.36
CA ARG A 298 11.10 -11.43 -9.74
C ARG A 298 10.84 -12.58 -10.69
N TYR A 299 11.79 -12.89 -11.56
CA TYR A 299 11.63 -14.07 -12.42
C TYR A 299 11.60 -15.32 -11.55
N ASP A 300 10.58 -16.14 -11.76
CA ASP A 300 10.37 -17.41 -11.07
C ASP A 300 11.60 -18.31 -11.28
N ALA A 301 12.38 -18.46 -10.21
CA ALA A 301 13.66 -19.14 -10.24
C ALA A 301 13.55 -20.65 -10.03
N ASN A 302 12.49 -21.11 -9.37
CA ASN A 302 12.29 -22.50 -8.98
C ASN A 302 11.23 -23.23 -9.86
N ASN A 303 10.52 -22.46 -10.69
CA ASN A 303 9.48 -22.85 -11.63
C ASN A 303 8.27 -23.52 -10.95
N ASP A 304 7.85 -23.03 -9.77
CA ASP A 304 6.78 -23.62 -8.96
C ASP A 304 5.43 -22.91 -9.05
N GLU A 305 5.34 -21.76 -9.72
CA GLU A 305 4.08 -21.01 -9.84
C GLU A 305 2.95 -21.86 -10.48
N PRO A 306 1.67 -21.61 -10.19
CA PRO A 306 0.58 -22.42 -10.71
C PRO A 306 0.35 -22.23 -12.22
N ALA A 307 -0.37 -23.16 -12.83
CA ALA A 307 -0.80 -23.02 -14.22
C ALA A 307 -1.88 -21.91 -14.31
N GLY A 308 -1.67 -20.94 -15.21
CA GLY A 308 -2.61 -19.82 -15.41
C GLY A 308 -2.23 -18.53 -14.67
N GLU A 309 -1.08 -18.52 -14.01
CA GLU A 309 -0.47 -17.34 -13.41
C GLU A 309 -0.05 -16.30 -14.48
N VAL A 310 0.17 -15.05 -14.06
CA VAL A 310 0.28 -13.91 -14.98
C VAL A 310 1.71 -13.80 -15.52
N LEU A 311 1.87 -14.06 -16.81
CA LEU A 311 3.18 -14.01 -17.44
C LEU A 311 3.66 -12.58 -17.71
N PHE A 312 4.94 -12.32 -17.46
CA PHE A 312 5.66 -11.16 -17.97
C PHE A 312 6.74 -11.61 -18.96
N GLU A 313 6.70 -11.08 -20.19
CA GLU A 313 7.62 -11.49 -21.28
C GLU A 313 7.66 -13.01 -21.52
N GLY A 314 6.54 -13.69 -21.29
CA GLY A 314 6.39 -15.14 -21.45
C GLY A 314 6.95 -15.99 -20.30
N GLN A 315 7.35 -15.37 -19.19
CA GLN A 315 7.88 -16.04 -18.00
C GLN A 315 6.99 -15.77 -16.79
N LYS A 316 6.99 -16.71 -15.86
CA LYS A 316 6.33 -16.63 -14.55
C LYS A 316 7.14 -15.77 -13.60
N MET A 317 6.49 -15.22 -12.58
CA MET A 317 7.13 -14.22 -11.74
C MET A 317 6.77 -14.42 -10.27
N ASP A 318 7.78 -14.55 -9.41
CA ASP A 318 7.59 -14.52 -7.96
C ASP A 318 7.04 -13.15 -7.53
N GLU A 319 6.00 -13.19 -6.72
CA GLU A 319 5.53 -12.03 -6.00
C GLU A 319 6.45 -11.67 -4.83
N VAL A 320 6.47 -10.39 -4.47
CA VAL A 320 7.38 -9.88 -3.45
C VAL A 320 6.70 -8.98 -2.43
N ILE A 321 7.29 -8.91 -1.24
CA ILE A 321 7.10 -7.85 -0.27
C ILE A 321 8.40 -7.08 -0.03
N SER A 322 8.26 -5.79 0.25
CA SER A 322 9.40 -4.90 0.44
C SER A 322 9.95 -4.97 1.87
N TYR A 323 11.27 -5.16 2.00
CA TYR A 323 12.01 -4.72 3.19
C TYR A 323 12.08 -3.20 3.25
N TYR A 324 12.34 -2.65 4.44
CA TYR A 324 12.50 -1.22 4.65
C TYR A 324 13.89 -0.72 4.30
N ASN A 325 13.94 0.30 3.45
CA ASN A 325 15.14 0.94 2.95
C ASN A 325 16.19 -0.11 2.54
N SER A 326 15.81 -0.95 1.58
CA SER A 326 16.59 -2.08 1.11
C SER A 326 16.50 -2.20 -0.40
N SER A 327 17.58 -2.64 -1.02
CA SER A 327 17.57 -3.04 -2.44
C SER A 327 17.13 -4.48 -2.64
N GLN A 328 17.16 -5.28 -1.56
CA GLN A 328 16.61 -6.62 -1.53
C GLN A 328 15.11 -6.57 -1.31
N LEU A 329 14.42 -7.49 -1.99
CA LEU A 329 13.01 -7.80 -1.81
C LEU A 329 12.89 -9.18 -1.17
N LEU A 330 11.78 -9.45 -0.51
CA LEU A 330 11.45 -10.75 0.04
C LEU A 330 10.42 -11.39 -0.89
N THR A 331 10.83 -12.41 -1.65
CA THR A 331 9.90 -13.20 -2.47
C THR A 331 8.94 -13.99 -1.58
N ASP A 332 7.76 -14.28 -2.08
CA ASP A 332 6.85 -15.30 -1.57
C ASP A 332 7.55 -16.64 -1.30
N ASP A 333 8.49 -17.01 -2.15
CA ASP A 333 9.31 -18.21 -2.07
C ASP A 333 10.18 -18.23 -0.79
N ASP A 334 11.00 -17.18 -0.59
CA ASP A 334 11.81 -16.97 0.60
C ASP A 334 10.94 -16.80 1.86
N PHE A 335 9.79 -16.16 1.71
CA PHE A 335 8.81 -15.98 2.78
C PHE A 335 8.24 -17.33 3.21
N ALA A 336 7.80 -18.16 2.27
CA ALA A 336 7.23 -19.46 2.49
C ALA A 336 8.23 -20.40 3.16
N VAL A 337 9.48 -20.44 2.71
CA VAL A 337 10.56 -21.20 3.36
C VAL A 337 10.69 -20.81 4.84
N LYS A 338 10.68 -19.51 5.15
CA LYS A 338 10.85 -19.01 6.51
C LYS A 338 9.63 -19.31 7.38
N ILE A 339 8.41 -19.09 6.89
CA ILE A 339 7.18 -19.39 7.62
C ILE A 339 7.06 -20.90 7.85
N ASN A 340 7.28 -21.73 6.83
CA ASN A 340 7.22 -23.20 6.91
C ASN A 340 8.26 -23.79 7.86
N SER A 341 9.31 -23.05 8.23
CA SER A 341 10.30 -23.47 9.23
C SER A 341 9.80 -23.36 10.69
N LEU A 342 8.66 -22.70 10.92
CA LEU A 342 8.08 -22.50 12.24
C LEU A 342 7.23 -23.71 12.67
N PRO A 343 7.31 -24.15 13.95
CA PRO A 343 6.66 -25.38 14.39
C PRO A 343 5.17 -25.17 14.75
N PHE A 344 4.35 -24.63 13.85
CA PHE A 344 2.90 -24.47 14.06
C PHE A 344 2.12 -25.76 13.79
N ALA A 345 0.94 -25.87 14.40
CA ALA A 345 -0.07 -26.88 14.08
C ALA A 345 -1.18 -26.34 13.17
N VAL A 346 -1.42 -25.03 13.19
CA VAL A 346 -2.37 -24.32 12.33
C VAL A 346 -1.75 -22.99 11.92
N LEU A 347 -1.84 -22.66 10.63
CA LEU A 347 -1.42 -21.37 10.07
C LEU A 347 -2.64 -20.60 9.57
N LYS A 348 -2.69 -19.31 9.87
CA LYS A 348 -3.66 -18.36 9.33
C LYS A 348 -2.89 -17.21 8.72
N CYS A 349 -3.14 -16.87 7.47
CA CYS A 349 -2.47 -15.77 6.79
C CYS A 349 -3.47 -14.74 6.29
N LEU A 350 -3.12 -13.46 6.41
CA LEU A 350 -3.81 -12.33 5.80
C LEU A 350 -2.79 -11.44 5.07
N PHE A 351 -2.80 -11.48 3.75
CA PHE A 351 -1.88 -10.72 2.91
C PHE A 351 -2.60 -9.50 2.31
N LEU A 352 -2.10 -8.29 2.55
CA LEU A 352 -2.78 -7.04 2.20
C LEU A 352 -2.09 -6.24 1.09
N GLN A 353 -0.83 -6.55 0.78
CA GLN A 353 -0.05 -5.89 -0.26
C GLN A 353 -0.62 -6.10 -1.67
N CYS A 354 -0.17 -5.31 -2.65
CA CYS A 354 -0.43 -5.62 -4.06
C CYS A 354 0.09 -7.02 -4.41
N PHE A 355 -0.60 -7.70 -5.33
CA PHE A 355 -0.24 -9.04 -5.78
C PHE A 355 -0.29 -10.11 -4.68
N SER A 356 -0.94 -9.82 -3.55
CA SER A 356 -0.99 -10.68 -2.36
C SER A 356 -1.51 -12.11 -2.57
N GLY A 357 -2.19 -12.38 -3.68
CA GLY A 357 -2.65 -13.73 -4.04
C GLY A 357 -1.52 -14.71 -4.38
N GLY A 358 -0.37 -14.21 -4.87
CA GLY A 358 0.81 -15.02 -5.21
C GLY A 358 1.29 -15.92 -4.08
N PHE A 359 1.41 -15.29 -2.90
CA PHE A 359 1.85 -15.90 -1.66
C PHE A 359 1.02 -17.11 -1.20
N ILE A 360 -0.20 -17.33 -1.75
CA ILE A 360 -1.03 -18.47 -1.39
C ILE A 360 -0.39 -19.77 -1.88
N HIS A 361 0.18 -19.78 -3.09
CA HIS A 361 0.64 -21.02 -3.72
C HIS A 361 1.84 -21.64 -3.00
N ASP A 362 2.79 -20.83 -2.56
CA ASP A 362 4.03 -21.32 -1.91
C ASP A 362 3.82 -21.72 -0.46
N LEU A 363 2.76 -21.17 0.13
CA LEU A 363 2.29 -21.53 1.45
C LEU A 363 1.28 -22.68 1.45
N LYS A 364 1.06 -23.36 0.32
CA LYS A 364 0.21 -24.56 0.27
C LYS A 364 0.61 -25.61 1.30
N GLY A 365 -0.38 -26.35 1.78
CA GLY A 365 -0.18 -27.43 2.73
C GLY A 365 -1.33 -27.58 3.73
N PRO A 366 -1.33 -28.68 4.50
CA PRO A 366 -2.43 -28.98 5.40
C PRO A 366 -2.50 -28.02 6.59
N ASN A 367 -3.70 -27.87 7.15
CA ASN A 367 -3.98 -27.08 8.36
C ASN A 367 -3.69 -25.57 8.21
N ARG A 368 -4.05 -25.00 7.05
CA ARG A 368 -3.83 -23.59 6.72
C ARG A 368 -5.12 -22.92 6.31
N VAL A 369 -5.26 -21.64 6.66
CA VAL A 369 -6.24 -20.74 6.08
C VAL A 369 -5.47 -19.55 5.53
N LEU A 370 -5.42 -19.40 4.22
CA LEU A 370 -4.65 -18.38 3.51
C LEU A 370 -5.64 -17.40 2.89
N MET A 371 -5.44 -16.11 3.13
CA MET A 371 -6.34 -15.06 2.65
C MET A 371 -5.52 -13.90 2.08
N SER A 372 -5.95 -13.37 0.95
CA SER A 372 -5.30 -12.23 0.29
C SER A 372 -6.31 -11.14 -0.06
N ALA A 373 -5.85 -9.88 -0.11
CA ALA A 373 -6.67 -8.74 -0.54
C ALA A 373 -6.93 -8.72 -2.05
N THR A 374 -6.11 -9.43 -2.82
CA THR A 374 -6.06 -9.39 -4.29
C THR A 374 -5.67 -10.75 -4.85
N SER A 375 -5.87 -10.93 -6.16
CA SER A 375 -5.16 -11.98 -6.88
C SER A 375 -3.67 -11.65 -7.03
N ALA A 376 -2.89 -12.61 -7.56
CA ALA A 376 -1.50 -12.41 -7.97
C ALA A 376 -1.36 -11.35 -9.09
N GLY A 377 -2.44 -11.04 -9.82
CA GLY A 377 -2.43 -10.13 -10.96
C GLY A 377 -2.90 -8.70 -10.70
N GLU A 378 -3.19 -8.33 -9.45
CA GLU A 378 -3.96 -7.12 -9.11
C GLU A 378 -3.30 -6.25 -8.04
N TYR A 379 -3.58 -4.95 -8.11
CA TYR A 379 -3.22 -4.02 -7.05
C TYR A 379 -4.13 -4.13 -5.83
N SER A 380 -3.59 -3.77 -4.67
CA SER A 380 -4.36 -3.47 -3.46
C SER A 380 -4.34 -1.97 -3.16
N TRP A 381 -5.26 -1.55 -2.27
CA TRP A 381 -5.58 -0.16 -2.03
C TRP A 381 -5.53 0.18 -0.54
N GLY A 382 -4.73 1.16 -0.20
CA GLY A 382 -4.57 1.79 1.11
C GLY A 382 -5.44 3.04 1.28
N GLY A 383 -5.37 3.62 2.48
CA GLY A 383 -6.01 4.89 2.86
C GLY A 383 -7.52 4.98 2.63
N GLY A 384 -8.19 3.84 2.72
CA GLY A 384 -9.63 3.76 2.68
C GLY A 384 -10.26 4.39 3.94
N SER A 385 -11.48 3.95 4.24
CA SER A 385 -12.15 4.33 5.49
C SER A 385 -11.21 4.12 6.67
N ARG A 386 -11.10 5.13 7.55
CA ARG A 386 -10.32 5.07 8.79
C ARG A 386 -8.79 5.06 8.62
N ASP A 387 -8.27 5.46 7.45
CA ASP A 387 -6.84 5.43 7.14
C ASP A 387 -6.25 4.02 7.36
N LEU A 388 -6.95 3.03 6.81
CA LEU A 388 -6.56 1.62 6.80
C LEU A 388 -6.45 1.13 5.36
N ASP A 389 -5.81 -0.03 5.18
CA ASP A 389 -5.97 -0.80 3.95
C ASP A 389 -7.46 -1.08 3.69
N GLN A 390 -7.88 -0.92 2.44
CA GLN A 390 -9.29 -1.00 2.05
C GLN A 390 -9.86 -2.39 2.35
N PHE A 391 -9.19 -3.45 1.89
CA PHE A 391 -9.61 -4.81 2.19
C PHE A 391 -9.48 -5.14 3.68
N PHE A 392 -8.43 -4.64 4.35
CA PHE A 392 -8.25 -4.83 5.79
C PHE A 392 -9.40 -4.24 6.60
N TYR A 393 -9.85 -3.03 6.23
CA TYR A 393 -11.02 -2.41 6.82
C TYR A 393 -12.26 -3.31 6.68
N HIS A 394 -12.51 -3.84 5.49
CA HIS A 394 -13.60 -4.78 5.24
C HIS A 394 -13.47 -6.08 6.04
N PHE A 395 -12.24 -6.59 6.18
CA PHE A 395 -11.93 -7.79 6.95
C PHE A 395 -12.21 -7.64 8.45
N ILE A 396 -11.78 -6.54 9.07
CA ILE A 396 -11.96 -6.37 10.52
C ILE A 396 -13.36 -5.85 10.88
N ASN A 397 -14.07 -5.21 9.96
CA ASN A 397 -15.35 -4.57 10.24
C ASN A 397 -16.40 -5.50 10.87
N PRO A 398 -16.61 -6.75 10.40
CA PRO A 398 -17.45 -7.74 11.06
C PRO A 398 -17.02 -8.05 12.50
N VAL A 399 -15.71 -8.16 12.70
CA VAL A 399 -15.10 -8.57 13.98
C VAL A 399 -15.29 -7.48 15.02
N VAL A 400 -15.15 -6.21 14.60
CA VAL A 400 -15.20 -5.08 15.51
C VAL A 400 -16.62 -4.62 15.80
N ASN A 401 -17.45 -4.46 14.78
CA ASN A 401 -18.81 -3.94 14.97
C ASN A 401 -19.81 -5.03 15.38
N GLY A 402 -19.33 -6.27 15.51
CA GLY A 402 -20.14 -7.44 15.82
C GLY A 402 -20.99 -7.89 14.62
N PRO A 403 -21.67 -9.03 14.74
CA PRO A 403 -22.49 -9.56 13.65
C PRO A 403 -23.69 -8.65 13.33
N LYS A 404 -24.12 -7.80 14.27
CA LYS A 404 -25.27 -6.89 14.13
C LYS A 404 -24.84 -5.53 13.58
N LEU A 405 -24.79 -5.36 12.27
CA LEU A 405 -24.90 -4.02 11.68
C LEU A 405 -26.38 -3.61 11.59
N ALA A 406 -26.64 -2.30 11.52
CA ALA A 406 -27.98 -1.69 11.51
C ALA A 406 -28.92 -2.16 10.37
N THR A 407 -28.40 -2.97 9.43
CA THR A 407 -29.14 -3.53 8.30
C THR A 407 -29.31 -5.06 8.35
N GLY A 408 -28.82 -5.76 9.39
CA GLY A 408 -28.98 -7.22 9.56
C GLY A 408 -27.69 -7.96 9.93
N ASN A 409 -27.83 -9.20 10.42
CA ASN A 409 -26.70 -10.10 10.69
C ASN A 409 -26.09 -10.62 9.38
N PHE A 410 -25.25 -9.83 8.71
CA PHE A 410 -24.68 -10.22 7.42
C PHE A 410 -23.45 -11.12 7.51
N TYR A 411 -22.79 -11.18 8.67
CA TYR A 411 -21.48 -11.82 8.80
C TYR A 411 -21.51 -13.13 9.57
N ASP A 412 -22.34 -13.24 10.61
CA ASP A 412 -22.59 -14.50 11.32
C ASP A 412 -23.65 -15.28 10.53
N LEU A 413 -23.17 -16.03 9.54
CA LEU A 413 -23.99 -16.72 8.52
C LEU A 413 -24.81 -17.84 9.15
N ASN A 414 -24.26 -18.51 10.17
CA ASN A 414 -24.92 -19.62 10.85
C ASN A 414 -25.71 -19.17 12.11
N LYS A 415 -25.56 -17.91 12.55
CA LYS A 415 -26.24 -17.29 13.70
C LYS A 415 -25.90 -17.92 15.04
N ASP A 416 -24.71 -18.49 15.18
CA ASP A 416 -24.24 -19.11 16.43
C ASP A 416 -23.56 -18.10 17.38
N GLY A 417 -23.36 -16.86 16.93
CA GLY A 417 -22.73 -15.78 17.69
C GLY A 417 -21.21 -15.84 17.74
N VAL A 418 -20.57 -16.69 16.92
CA VAL A 418 -19.13 -16.82 16.74
C VAL A 418 -18.79 -16.50 15.29
N LEU A 419 -17.86 -15.57 15.06
CA LEU A 419 -17.37 -15.29 13.71
C LEU A 419 -16.17 -16.18 13.38
N THR A 420 -16.37 -17.05 12.39
CA THR A 420 -15.33 -17.89 11.81
C THR A 420 -14.53 -17.14 10.74
N LEU A 421 -13.34 -17.63 10.35
CA LEU A 421 -12.56 -17.02 9.28
C LEU A 421 -13.32 -17.00 7.94
N ASN A 422 -14.13 -18.03 7.67
CA ASN A 422 -14.98 -18.09 6.47
C ASN A 422 -15.99 -16.94 6.44
N GLU A 423 -16.63 -16.70 7.56
CA GLU A 423 -17.63 -15.64 7.73
C GLU A 423 -17.01 -14.25 7.62
N ILE A 424 -15.84 -14.07 8.24
CA ILE A 424 -15.08 -12.83 8.15
C ILE A 424 -14.68 -12.55 6.70
N PHE A 425 -14.10 -13.54 6.00
CA PHE A 425 -13.66 -13.39 4.61
C PHE A 425 -14.83 -13.14 3.65
N ASN A 426 -15.91 -13.93 3.72
CA ASN A 426 -17.10 -13.73 2.89
C ASN A 426 -17.72 -12.34 3.11
N GLY A 427 -17.73 -11.87 4.36
CA GLY A 427 -18.15 -10.52 4.69
C GLY A 427 -17.29 -9.44 4.03
N ALA A 428 -15.98 -9.64 4.04
CA ALA A 428 -15.02 -8.74 3.42
C ALA A 428 -15.18 -8.69 1.89
N VAL A 429 -15.32 -9.85 1.25
CA VAL A 429 -15.56 -9.96 -0.21
C VAL A 429 -16.85 -9.25 -0.61
N LEU A 430 -17.95 -9.46 0.12
CA LEU A 430 -19.21 -8.76 -0.16
C LEU A 430 -19.07 -7.23 -0.06
N ALA A 431 -18.37 -6.74 0.97
CA ALA A 431 -18.13 -5.31 1.13
C ALA A 431 -17.24 -4.75 -0.01
N GLN A 432 -16.22 -5.51 -0.41
CA GLN A 432 -15.33 -5.19 -1.53
C GLN A 432 -16.09 -5.17 -2.87
N ASP A 433 -17.00 -6.10 -3.11
CA ASP A 433 -17.85 -6.14 -4.30
C ASP A 433 -18.80 -4.94 -4.38
N ILE A 434 -19.39 -4.54 -3.25
CA ILE A 434 -20.24 -3.35 -3.18
C ILE A 434 -19.42 -2.10 -3.49
N LEU A 435 -18.22 -1.99 -2.90
CA LEU A 435 -17.31 -0.89 -3.16
C LEU A 435 -16.90 -0.84 -4.63
N GLY A 436 -16.44 -1.97 -5.20
CA GLY A 436 -15.99 -2.05 -6.59
C GLY A 436 -17.09 -1.75 -7.60
N LYS A 437 -18.37 -1.97 -7.27
CA LYS A 437 -19.50 -1.52 -8.10
C LYS A 437 -19.69 -0.01 -8.08
N ALA A 438 -19.51 0.62 -6.91
CA ALA A 438 -19.63 2.07 -6.77
C ALA A 438 -18.39 2.81 -7.31
N TYR A 439 -17.21 2.20 -7.17
CA TYR A 439 -15.91 2.77 -7.51
C TYR A 439 -15.03 1.70 -8.19
N PRO A 440 -15.18 1.49 -9.50
CA PRO A 440 -14.51 0.40 -10.22
C PRO A 440 -12.98 0.37 -10.12
N VAL A 441 -12.33 1.53 -9.91
CA VAL A 441 -10.88 1.61 -9.72
C VAL A 441 -10.40 0.83 -8.50
N TYR A 442 -11.22 0.74 -7.45
CA TYR A 442 -10.86 0.07 -6.21
C TYR A 442 -11.24 -1.41 -6.18
N LYS A 443 -11.79 -1.93 -7.28
CA LYS A 443 -12.15 -3.35 -7.36
C LYS A 443 -10.87 -4.18 -7.26
N THR A 444 -10.92 -5.20 -6.42
CA THR A 444 -9.91 -6.25 -6.31
C THR A 444 -10.61 -7.61 -6.25
N THR A 445 -9.86 -8.68 -6.46
CA THR A 445 -10.34 -10.06 -6.34
C THR A 445 -9.63 -10.74 -5.16
N PRO A 446 -10.13 -10.58 -3.92
CA PRO A 446 -9.57 -11.28 -2.76
C PRO A 446 -9.59 -12.80 -2.98
N GLN A 447 -8.54 -13.50 -2.52
CA GLN A 447 -8.44 -14.96 -2.63
C GLN A 447 -8.40 -15.61 -1.25
N TYR A 448 -8.81 -16.88 -1.22
CA TYR A 448 -8.96 -17.69 -0.03
C TYR A 448 -8.53 -19.12 -0.35
N ASP A 449 -7.81 -19.78 0.55
CA ASP A 449 -7.52 -21.23 0.51
C ASP A 449 -7.62 -21.80 1.93
N ASP A 450 -8.32 -22.91 2.08
CA ASP A 450 -8.36 -23.70 3.32
C ASP A 450 -8.40 -25.22 3.15
N ASP A 451 -8.13 -25.70 1.93
CA ASP A 451 -8.01 -27.13 1.65
C ASP A 451 -6.54 -27.56 1.46
N GLY A 452 -5.64 -26.58 1.27
CA GLY A 452 -4.20 -26.75 1.29
C GLY A 452 -3.60 -27.14 -0.05
N ASP A 453 -4.34 -27.04 -1.15
CA ASP A 453 -3.83 -27.24 -2.51
C ASP A 453 -3.08 -26.01 -3.07
N GLY A 454 -3.18 -24.86 -2.40
CA GLY A 454 -2.53 -23.62 -2.83
C GLY A 454 -3.21 -22.94 -4.01
N LEU A 455 -4.47 -23.26 -4.28
CA LEU A 455 -5.29 -22.63 -5.29
C LEU A 455 -6.45 -21.88 -4.62
N PRO A 456 -6.84 -20.70 -5.15
CA PRO A 456 -7.99 -19.99 -4.63
C PRO A 456 -9.26 -20.84 -4.69
N ASN A 457 -9.92 -21.01 -3.56
CA ASN A 457 -11.19 -21.68 -3.41
C ASN A 457 -12.22 -20.79 -2.69
N ALA A 458 -13.48 -21.23 -2.68
CA ALA A 458 -14.54 -20.52 -1.97
C ALA A 458 -14.68 -21.07 -0.54
N PRO A 459 -14.83 -20.23 0.49
CA PRO A 459 -15.06 -20.71 1.85
C PRO A 459 -16.28 -21.64 1.95
N THR A 460 -16.10 -22.83 2.54
CA THR A 460 -17.18 -23.83 2.69
C THR A 460 -17.54 -24.10 4.15
N ALA A 461 -18.77 -24.55 4.43
CA ALA A 461 -19.21 -24.88 5.79
C ALA A 461 -18.45 -26.06 6.44
N THR A 462 -17.64 -26.80 5.66
CA THR A 462 -16.86 -27.95 6.14
C THR A 462 -15.35 -27.70 6.11
N GLY A 463 -14.92 -26.64 5.42
CA GLY A 463 -13.52 -26.22 5.28
C GLY A 463 -12.89 -25.85 6.62
N LEU A 464 -11.57 -25.78 6.67
CA LEU A 464 -10.87 -25.51 7.92
C LEU A 464 -11.24 -24.14 8.51
N GLY A 465 -11.43 -23.11 7.69
CA GLY A 465 -11.73 -21.77 8.19
C GLY A 465 -13.12 -21.65 8.82
N SER A 466 -14.04 -22.58 8.57
CA SER A 466 -15.33 -22.68 9.28
C SER A 466 -15.19 -23.15 10.73
N LYS A 467 -14.00 -23.65 11.11
CA LYS A 467 -13.71 -24.21 12.44
C LYS A 467 -12.76 -23.33 13.25
N LEU A 468 -12.28 -22.24 12.64
CA LEU A 468 -11.29 -21.35 13.23
C LEU A 468 -11.89 -19.95 13.35
N THR A 469 -11.72 -19.32 14.51
CA THR A 469 -11.91 -17.87 14.67
C THR A 469 -10.62 -17.15 14.26
N LEU A 470 -10.61 -15.82 14.37
CA LEU A 470 -9.36 -15.07 14.40
C LEU A 470 -8.44 -15.53 15.55
#